data_AF-A0A933QJS0-F1
#
_entry.id   AF-A0A933QJS0-F1
#
_cell.length_a   1.000
_cell.length_b   1.000
_cell.length_c   1.000
_cell.angle_alpha   90.00
_cell.angle_beta   90.00
_cell.angle_gamma   90.00
#
_symmetry.space_group_name_H-M   'P 1'
#
loop_
_entity.id
_entity.type
_entity.pdbx_description
1 polymer ?
#
loop_
_entity_poly.entity_id
_entity_poly.type
_entity_poly.pdbx_seq_one_letter_code
_entity_poly.pdbx_strand_id
1 'polypeptide(L)'
;MNPSQNLSELHKKALRRFSRLRDLAVQASQLPFPESDLLISYVAIEFQTTLANFTRAYYLSCILKPVLKSGVLVRCDPSITTFDGAINAAMKKCKYNVWIKGGWDRRDEPAWHRPESLIKSSQAINCSHYAQIIAAYSLPVNAFDHITKFRNFYAHRNDYTVRFAQQVANHYSISPRQHPTKILVSIAYGRPQPLILDWIDEVTNVIGFLC
;
A
#
# COMPACT_ATOMS: atom_id res chain seq x y z
N MET A 1 0.22 5.68 10.82
CA MET A 1 1.48 6.44 10.73
C MET A 1 1.12 7.90 10.66
N ASN A 2 1.94 8.79 11.24
CA ASN A 2 1.64 10.22 11.26
C ASN A 2 2.45 10.93 10.18
N PRO A 3 1.88 11.93 9.49
CA PRO A 3 2.63 12.80 8.59
C PRO A 3 3.81 13.46 9.33
N SER A 4 4.91 13.70 8.63
CA SER A 4 6.12 14.29 9.20
C SER A 4 6.88 15.10 8.16
N GLN A 5 7.52 16.19 8.58
CA GLN A 5 8.49 16.91 7.76
C GLN A 5 9.75 16.08 7.46
N ASN A 6 10.02 15.07 8.28
CA ASN A 6 11.15 14.18 8.09
C ASN A 6 10.68 12.85 7.48
N LEU A 7 10.76 12.75 6.15
CA LEU A 7 10.38 11.52 5.42
C LEU A 7 11.24 10.32 5.81
N SER A 8 12.47 10.52 6.32
CA SER A 8 13.29 9.42 6.81
C SER A 8 12.68 8.73 8.03
N GLU A 9 11.96 9.46 8.88
CA GLU A 9 11.27 8.87 10.04
C GLU A 9 10.04 8.08 9.62
N LEU A 10 9.30 8.58 8.63
CA LEU A 10 8.19 7.85 8.03
C LEU A 10 8.69 6.55 7.37
N HIS A 11 9.78 6.65 6.60
CA HIS A 11 10.44 5.53 5.95
C HIS A 11 10.90 4.48 6.96
N LYS A 12 11.68 4.85 7.99
CA LYS A 12 12.12 3.92 9.05
C LYS A 12 10.95 3.20 9.71
N LYS A 13 9.87 3.93 10.02
CA LYS A 13 8.66 3.33 10.64
C LYS A 13 7.97 2.34 9.71
N ALA A 14 7.90 2.63 8.41
CA ALA A 14 7.36 1.71 7.42
C ALA A 14 8.24 0.46 7.29
N LEU A 15 9.55 0.60 7.10
CA LEU A 15 10.47 -0.53 6.97
C LEU A 15 10.45 -1.45 8.19
N ARG A 16 10.43 -0.90 9.40
CA ARG A 16 10.33 -1.72 10.62
C ARG A 16 9.07 -2.57 10.64
N ARG A 17 7.94 -2.02 10.19
CA ARG A 17 6.69 -2.78 10.08
C ARG A 17 6.77 -3.85 9.00
N PHE A 18 7.25 -3.52 7.81
CA PHE A 18 7.39 -4.48 6.72
C PHE A 18 8.38 -5.59 7.04
N SER A 19 9.52 -5.29 7.67
CA SER A 19 10.48 -6.29 8.16
C SER A 19 9.80 -7.26 9.12
N ARG A 20 9.05 -6.75 10.11
CA ARG A 20 8.30 -7.62 11.02
C ARG A 20 7.28 -8.49 10.29
N LEU A 21 6.53 -7.95 9.34
CA LEU A 21 5.54 -8.70 8.56
C LEU A 21 6.22 -9.78 7.69
N ARG A 22 7.40 -9.47 7.15
CA ARG A 22 8.24 -10.40 6.40
C ARG A 22 8.68 -11.56 7.27
N ASP A 23 9.20 -11.28 8.47
CA ASP A 23 9.66 -12.31 9.43
C ASP A 23 8.51 -13.25 9.83
N LEU A 24 7.33 -12.68 10.09
CA LEU A 24 6.12 -13.46 10.39
C LEU A 24 5.66 -14.31 9.21
N ALA A 25 5.76 -13.80 7.97
CA ALA A 25 5.43 -14.56 6.77
C ALA A 25 6.42 -15.71 6.51
N VAL A 26 7.71 -15.54 6.81
CA VAL A 26 8.71 -16.61 6.78
C VAL A 26 8.33 -17.71 7.77
N GLN A 27 8.02 -17.35 9.02
CA GLN A 27 7.57 -18.31 10.03
C GLN A 27 6.29 -19.02 9.58
N ALA A 28 5.29 -18.27 9.10
CA ALA A 28 4.01 -18.83 8.66
C ALA A 28 4.15 -19.85 7.53
N SER A 29 5.14 -19.68 6.65
CA SER A 29 5.41 -20.60 5.54
C SER A 29 5.92 -21.97 6.01
N GLN A 30 6.43 -22.06 7.24
CA GLN A 30 6.94 -23.30 7.85
C GLN A 30 5.90 -23.99 8.74
N LEU A 31 4.80 -23.31 9.07
CA LEU A 31 3.76 -23.84 9.94
C LEU A 31 2.77 -24.73 9.17
N PRO A 32 2.21 -25.78 9.81
CA PRO A 32 1.10 -26.51 9.25
C PRO A 32 -0.16 -25.65 9.16
N PHE A 33 -1.19 -26.20 8.52
CA PHE A 33 -2.54 -25.61 8.56
C PHE A 33 -3.27 -26.24 9.76
N PRO A 34 -3.98 -25.45 10.60
CA PRO A 34 -4.48 -24.09 10.40
C PRO A 34 -3.59 -22.94 10.93
N GLU A 35 -2.48 -23.21 11.59
CA GLU A 35 -1.65 -22.19 12.26
C GLU A 35 -1.08 -21.17 11.24
N SER A 36 -0.65 -21.66 10.08
CA SER A 36 -0.25 -20.81 8.95
C SER A 36 -1.37 -19.88 8.47
N ASP A 37 -2.64 -20.31 8.51
CA ASP A 37 -3.79 -19.49 8.11
C ASP A 37 -3.97 -18.27 9.00
N LEU A 38 -3.89 -18.48 10.31
CA LEU A 38 -4.00 -17.43 11.31
C LEU A 38 -2.91 -16.37 11.09
N LEU A 39 -1.66 -16.82 10.93
CA LEU A 39 -0.52 -15.92 10.83
C LEU A 39 -0.49 -15.17 9.48
N ILE A 40 -0.79 -15.85 8.37
CA ILE A 40 -0.90 -15.19 7.06
C ILE A 40 -2.09 -14.23 7.01
N SER A 41 -3.21 -14.56 7.65
CA SER A 41 -4.35 -13.65 7.79
C SER A 41 -3.93 -12.32 8.44
N TYR A 42 -3.20 -12.40 9.55
CA TYR A 42 -2.64 -11.22 10.21
C TYR A 42 -1.70 -10.44 9.29
N VAL A 43 -0.75 -11.13 8.64
CA VAL A 43 0.21 -10.51 7.72
C VAL A 43 -0.49 -9.77 6.58
N ALA A 44 -1.47 -10.40 5.92
CA ALA A 44 -2.14 -9.80 4.77
C ALA A 44 -2.95 -8.54 5.16
N ILE A 45 -3.63 -8.57 6.30
CA ILE A 45 -4.40 -7.43 6.83
C ILE A 45 -3.45 -6.29 7.20
N GLU A 46 -2.40 -6.57 7.96
CA GLU A 46 -1.45 -5.56 8.42
C GLU A 46 -0.57 -5.02 7.29
N PHE A 47 -0.27 -5.82 6.28
CA PHE A 47 0.41 -5.37 5.07
C PHE A 47 -0.42 -4.28 4.40
N GLN A 48 -1.65 -4.59 3.98
CA GLN A 48 -2.50 -3.62 3.28
C GLN A 48 -2.73 -2.36 4.14
N THR A 49 -2.94 -2.54 5.45
CA THR A 49 -3.14 -1.45 6.41
C THR A 49 -1.89 -0.57 6.55
N THR A 50 -0.71 -1.17 6.64
CA THR A 50 0.58 -0.48 6.73
C THR A 50 0.85 0.32 5.46
N LEU A 51 0.62 -0.27 4.30
CA LEU A 51 0.74 0.37 3.00
C LEU A 51 -0.21 1.58 2.85
N ALA A 52 -1.50 1.42 3.17
CA ALA A 52 -2.46 2.51 3.11
C ALA A 52 -2.09 3.65 4.08
N ASN A 53 -1.66 3.30 5.30
CA ASN A 53 -1.21 4.27 6.31
C ASN A 53 0.04 5.04 5.88
N PHE A 54 1.02 4.34 5.31
CA PHE A 54 2.25 4.96 4.81
C PHE A 54 1.93 5.93 3.69
N THR A 55 1.19 5.49 2.67
CA THR A 55 0.91 6.29 1.47
C THR A 55 0.12 7.55 1.81
N ARG A 56 -0.90 7.44 2.68
CA ARG A 56 -1.63 8.60 3.21
C ARG A 56 -0.71 9.55 3.96
N ALA A 57 0.12 9.03 4.87
CA ALA A 57 1.04 9.86 5.66
C ALA A 57 2.10 10.53 4.78
N TYR A 58 2.59 9.84 3.76
CA TYR A 58 3.55 10.36 2.78
C TYR A 58 2.96 11.52 1.98
N TYR A 59 1.75 11.33 1.43
CA TYR A 59 1.02 12.38 0.74
C TYR A 59 0.84 13.63 1.61
N LEU A 60 0.33 13.46 2.83
CA LEU A 60 0.13 14.57 3.76
C LEU A 60 1.45 15.19 4.22
N SER A 61 2.54 14.41 4.26
CA SER A 61 3.86 14.94 4.56
C SER A 61 4.29 15.93 3.48
N CYS A 62 3.95 15.72 2.21
CA CYS A 62 4.37 16.60 1.10
C CYS A 62 3.97 18.07 1.30
N ILE A 63 2.81 18.35 1.90
CA ILE A 63 2.36 19.73 2.16
C ILE A 63 3.10 20.39 3.33
N LEU A 64 3.79 19.61 4.17
CA LEU A 64 4.63 20.13 5.26
C LEU A 64 6.01 20.60 4.79
N LYS A 65 6.26 20.54 3.47
CA LYS A 65 7.53 20.88 2.81
C LYS A 65 8.71 20.03 3.34
N PRO A 66 8.63 18.69 3.23
CA PRO A 66 9.68 17.82 3.71
C PRO A 66 10.92 17.97 2.84
N VAL A 67 12.07 17.70 3.44
CA VAL A 67 13.34 17.59 2.73
C VAL A 67 13.59 16.12 2.39
N LEU A 68 13.83 15.83 1.13
CA LEU A 68 14.16 14.49 0.65
C LEU A 68 15.58 14.11 1.07
N LYS A 69 15.94 12.82 0.98
CA LYS A 69 17.33 12.39 1.17
C LYS A 69 18.33 13.08 0.25
N SER A 70 17.90 13.50 -0.93
CA SER A 70 18.72 14.28 -1.87
C SER A 70 18.98 15.73 -1.42
N GLY A 71 18.37 16.19 -0.32
CA GLY A 71 18.42 17.57 0.14
C GLY A 71 17.42 18.49 -0.55
N VAL A 72 16.69 18.01 -1.56
CA VAL A 72 15.69 18.81 -2.28
C VAL A 72 14.42 18.97 -1.44
N LEU A 73 13.99 20.22 -1.26
CA LEU A 73 12.74 20.57 -0.60
C LEU A 73 11.54 20.26 -1.49
N VAL A 74 10.59 19.49 -0.97
CA VAL A 74 9.31 19.26 -1.65
C VAL A 74 8.44 20.51 -1.55
N ARG A 75 7.97 21.01 -2.70
CA ARG A 75 7.05 22.15 -2.79
C ARG A 75 5.71 21.66 -3.31
N CYS A 76 4.63 22.26 -2.81
CA CYS A 76 3.26 22.02 -3.25
C CYS A 76 2.58 23.36 -3.51
N ASP A 77 1.35 23.33 -4.00
CA ASP A 77 0.49 24.50 -4.17
C ASP A 77 0.43 25.33 -2.88
N PRO A 78 0.82 26.61 -2.90
CA PRO A 78 0.87 27.44 -1.70
C PRO A 78 -0.51 27.73 -1.10
N SER A 79 -1.61 27.55 -1.85
CA SER A 79 -2.98 27.72 -1.34
C SER A 79 -3.42 26.57 -0.42
N ILE A 80 -2.71 25.44 -0.44
CA ILE A 80 -3.05 24.23 0.32
C ILE A 80 -2.12 24.14 1.54
N THR A 81 -2.55 24.74 2.66
CA THR A 81 -1.74 24.84 3.88
C THR A 81 -2.15 23.87 5.00
N THR A 82 -3.30 23.22 4.88
CA THR A 82 -3.86 22.31 5.89
C THR A 82 -4.00 20.88 5.37
N PHE A 83 -3.96 19.89 6.26
CA PHE A 83 -4.22 18.50 5.87
C PHE A 83 -5.61 18.34 5.26
N ASP A 84 -6.63 19.01 5.80
CA ASP A 84 -7.99 18.97 5.25
C ASP A 84 -8.04 19.57 3.83
N GLY A 85 -7.30 20.66 3.58
CA GLY A 85 -7.14 21.21 2.23
C GLY A 85 -6.51 20.20 1.27
N ALA A 86 -5.48 19.48 1.71
CA ALA A 86 -4.84 18.44 0.90
C ALA A 86 -5.76 17.25 0.66
N ILE A 87 -6.49 16.76 1.66
CA ILE A 87 -7.48 15.69 1.50
C ILE A 87 -8.59 16.13 0.53
N ASN A 88 -9.08 17.38 0.65
CA ASN A 88 -10.05 17.95 -0.30
C ASN A 88 -9.53 17.96 -1.74
N ALA A 89 -8.28 18.37 -1.96
CA ALA A 89 -7.67 18.35 -3.29
C ALA A 89 -7.55 16.92 -3.84
N ALA A 90 -7.08 15.98 -3.02
CA ALA A 90 -7.00 14.56 -3.36
C ALA A 90 -8.36 13.99 -3.75
N MET A 91 -9.39 14.29 -2.96
CA MET A 91 -10.75 13.81 -3.18
C MET A 91 -11.34 14.33 -4.49
N LYS A 92 -11.23 15.64 -4.77
CA LYS A 92 -11.69 16.22 -6.05
C LYS A 92 -11.08 15.54 -7.26
N LYS A 93 -9.82 15.09 -7.16
CA LYS A 93 -9.11 14.41 -8.26
C LYS A 93 -9.39 12.91 -8.33
N CYS A 94 -9.57 12.24 -7.19
CA CYS A 94 -9.76 10.79 -7.11
C CYS A 94 -11.22 10.35 -7.24
N LYS A 95 -12.16 11.14 -6.73
CA LYS A 95 -13.59 10.84 -6.67
C LYS A 95 -14.36 12.06 -7.21
N TYR A 96 -14.90 11.92 -8.42
CA TYR A 96 -15.65 12.98 -9.09
C TYR A 96 -16.91 13.37 -8.28
N ASN A 97 -17.21 14.66 -8.18
CA ASN A 97 -18.53 15.23 -7.83
C ASN A 97 -19.17 14.93 -6.47
N VAL A 98 -18.42 14.59 -5.43
CA VAL A 98 -19.00 14.50 -4.07
C VAL A 98 -18.56 15.73 -3.27
N TRP A 99 -19.49 16.63 -2.94
CA TRP A 99 -19.25 17.70 -1.97
C TRP A 99 -19.95 17.31 -0.68
N ILE A 100 -19.18 16.97 0.35
CA ILE A 100 -19.74 16.62 1.66
C ILE A 100 -19.66 17.85 2.57
N LYS A 101 -20.82 18.28 3.09
CA LYS A 101 -20.89 19.24 4.19
C LYS A 101 -20.40 18.54 5.45
N GLY A 102 -19.30 19.00 6.05
CA GLY A 102 -18.79 18.49 7.34
C GLY A 102 -17.40 17.83 7.31
N GLY A 103 -16.68 17.93 6.19
CA GLY A 103 -15.36 17.29 6.05
C GLY A 103 -15.47 15.85 5.55
N TRP A 104 -14.31 15.20 5.40
CA TRP A 104 -14.23 13.82 4.91
C TRP A 104 -14.00 12.86 6.06
N ASP A 105 -14.81 11.81 6.18
CA ASP A 105 -14.40 10.66 6.99
C ASP A 105 -13.18 10.02 6.32
N ARG A 106 -12.29 9.45 7.13
CA ARG A 106 -11.19 8.63 6.67
C ARG A 106 -11.63 7.48 5.75
N ARG A 107 -12.85 6.95 5.92
CA ARG A 107 -13.44 5.93 5.05
C ARG A 107 -13.80 6.48 3.66
N ASP A 108 -14.09 7.77 3.57
CA ASP A 108 -14.43 8.45 2.33
C ASP A 108 -13.20 8.85 1.52
N GLU A 109 -12.02 8.92 2.15
CA GLU A 109 -10.76 9.26 1.50
C GLU A 109 -10.41 8.34 0.30
N PRO A 110 -9.42 8.72 -0.53
CA PRO A 110 -8.93 7.85 -1.60
C PRO A 110 -8.48 6.48 -1.09
N ALA A 111 -8.51 5.49 -1.97
CA ALA A 111 -7.96 4.17 -1.68
C ALA A 111 -6.42 4.26 -1.63
N TRP A 112 -5.87 4.70 -0.49
CA TRP A 112 -4.45 5.04 -0.33
C TRP A 112 -3.49 3.89 -0.58
N HIS A 113 -3.94 2.64 -0.58
CA HIS A 113 -3.09 1.50 -0.95
C HIS A 113 -2.84 1.42 -2.46
N ARG A 114 -3.63 2.12 -3.29
CA ARG A 114 -3.50 2.10 -4.75
C ARG A 114 -2.53 3.18 -5.24
N PRO A 115 -1.57 2.84 -6.12
CA PRO A 115 -0.64 3.79 -6.74
C PRO A 115 -1.34 4.98 -7.38
N GLU A 116 -2.44 4.75 -8.10
CA GLU A 116 -3.17 5.80 -8.82
C GLU A 116 -3.73 6.86 -7.88
N SER A 117 -4.13 6.45 -6.66
CA SER A 117 -4.60 7.39 -5.64
C SER A 117 -3.50 8.36 -5.24
N LEU A 118 -2.28 7.88 -4.99
CA LEU A 118 -1.16 8.74 -4.64
C LEU A 118 -0.74 9.63 -5.80
N ILE A 119 -0.63 9.06 -7.01
CA ILE A 119 -0.27 9.82 -8.22
C ILE A 119 -1.29 10.95 -8.45
N LYS A 120 -2.59 10.64 -8.51
CA LYS A 120 -3.63 11.65 -8.71
C LYS A 120 -3.63 12.70 -7.60
N SER A 121 -3.50 12.28 -6.34
CA SER A 121 -3.49 13.20 -5.20
C SER A 121 -2.28 14.13 -5.22
N SER A 122 -1.09 13.62 -5.48
CA SER A 122 0.14 14.42 -5.60
C SER A 122 0.08 15.41 -6.77
N GLN A 123 -0.55 15.02 -7.87
CA GLN A 123 -0.84 15.94 -8.97
C GLN A 123 -1.79 17.06 -8.54
N ALA A 124 -2.82 16.75 -7.74
CA ALA A 124 -3.82 17.71 -7.29
C ALA A 124 -3.27 18.83 -6.40
N ILE A 125 -2.13 18.60 -5.74
CA ILE A 125 -1.43 19.60 -4.92
C ILE A 125 -0.21 20.19 -5.60
N ASN A 126 -0.03 19.99 -6.91
CA ASN A 126 1.14 20.46 -7.66
C ASN A 126 2.47 20.08 -6.98
N CYS A 127 2.58 18.83 -6.50
CA CYS A 127 3.77 18.35 -5.80
C CYS A 127 5.00 18.40 -6.74
N SER A 128 6.06 19.11 -6.35
CA SER A 128 7.29 19.24 -7.15
C SER A 128 8.04 17.94 -7.33
N HIS A 129 7.75 16.93 -6.50
CA HIS A 129 8.31 15.58 -6.56
C HIS A 129 7.42 14.60 -7.36
N TYR A 130 6.43 15.10 -8.09
CA TYR A 130 5.44 14.26 -8.79
C TYR A 130 6.08 13.28 -9.79
N ALA A 131 7.10 13.70 -10.53
CA ALA A 131 7.77 12.84 -11.51
C ALA A 131 8.44 11.61 -10.86
N GLN A 132 9.07 11.81 -9.70
CA GLN A 132 9.69 10.72 -8.94
C GLN A 132 8.64 9.79 -8.32
N ILE A 133 7.49 10.31 -7.90
CA ILE A 133 6.36 9.46 -7.48
C ILE A 133 5.92 8.55 -8.63
N ILE A 134 5.73 9.09 -9.84
CA ILE A 134 5.42 8.27 -11.01
C ILE A 134 6.52 7.24 -11.27
N ALA A 135 7.79 7.64 -11.21
CA ALA A 135 8.91 6.73 -11.43
C ALA A 135 8.93 5.58 -10.41
N ALA A 136 8.68 5.86 -9.13
CA ALA A 136 8.61 4.84 -8.08
C ALA A 136 7.51 3.78 -8.34
N TYR A 137 6.41 4.18 -8.96
CA TYR A 137 5.29 3.30 -9.34
C TYR A 137 5.32 2.81 -10.79
N SER A 138 6.35 3.18 -11.57
CA SER A 138 6.49 2.73 -12.96
C SER A 138 6.87 1.25 -13.06
N LEU A 139 7.40 0.68 -11.98
CA LEU A 139 7.61 -0.76 -11.85
C LEU A 139 6.23 -1.46 -11.82
N PRO A 140 6.00 -2.50 -12.64
CA PRO A 140 4.73 -3.22 -12.68
C PRO A 140 4.55 -4.08 -11.42
N VAL A 141 4.18 -3.44 -10.32
CA VAL A 141 3.99 -4.06 -9.02
C VAL A 141 2.51 -4.34 -8.84
N ASN A 142 2.10 -5.56 -9.19
CA ASN A 142 0.71 -6.00 -9.00
C ASN A 142 0.34 -6.19 -7.52
N ALA A 143 1.33 -6.19 -6.61
CA ALA A 143 1.14 -6.37 -5.17
C ALA A 143 0.11 -5.41 -4.57
N PHE A 144 0.11 -4.14 -4.99
CA PHE A 144 -0.76 -3.09 -4.44
C PHE A 144 -2.26 -3.41 -4.61
N ASP A 145 -2.65 -3.95 -5.76
CA ASP A 145 -4.03 -4.33 -6.05
C ASP A 145 -4.36 -5.74 -5.55
N HIS A 146 -3.43 -6.66 -5.71
CA HIS A 146 -3.63 -8.06 -5.39
C HIS A 146 -3.76 -8.31 -3.89
N ILE A 147 -2.98 -7.63 -3.04
CA ILE A 147 -3.06 -7.80 -1.58
C ILE A 147 -4.45 -7.48 -1.03
N THR A 148 -5.16 -6.51 -1.62
CA THR A 148 -6.52 -6.13 -1.19
C THR A 148 -7.51 -7.26 -1.38
N LYS A 149 -7.37 -8.08 -2.43
CA LYS A 149 -8.23 -9.25 -2.68
C LYS A 149 -8.06 -10.29 -1.56
N PHE A 150 -6.82 -10.55 -1.12
CA PHE A 150 -6.54 -11.45 0.01
C PHE A 150 -6.99 -10.88 1.34
N ARG A 151 -6.76 -9.59 1.61
CA ARG A 151 -7.27 -8.93 2.82
C ARG A 151 -8.79 -9.04 2.92
N ASN A 152 -9.51 -8.84 1.80
CA ASN A 152 -10.96 -8.96 1.77
C ASN A 152 -11.43 -10.40 1.97
N PHE A 153 -10.69 -11.38 1.45
CA PHE A 153 -10.91 -12.78 1.80
C PHE A 153 -10.80 -13.00 3.32
N TYR A 154 -9.73 -12.57 3.98
CA TYR A 154 -9.61 -12.78 5.43
C TYR A 154 -10.63 -12.02 6.27
N ALA A 155 -11.10 -10.87 5.79
CA ALA A 155 -12.12 -10.07 6.48
C ALA A 155 -13.53 -10.68 6.38
N HIS A 156 -13.84 -11.43 5.32
CA HIS A 156 -15.22 -11.89 5.04
C HIS A 156 -15.38 -13.41 4.92
N ARG A 157 -14.33 -14.12 4.49
CA ARG A 157 -14.24 -15.58 4.33
C ARG A 157 -15.47 -16.22 3.64
N ASN A 158 -15.91 -15.65 2.53
CA ASN A 158 -17.04 -16.16 1.75
C ASN A 158 -16.61 -16.58 0.33
N ASP A 159 -17.46 -17.35 -0.36
CA ASP A 159 -17.17 -17.89 -1.68
C ASP A 159 -16.80 -16.81 -2.70
N TYR A 160 -17.43 -15.64 -2.60
CA TYR A 160 -17.15 -14.51 -3.48
C TYR A 160 -15.70 -14.04 -3.31
N THR A 161 -15.27 -13.73 -2.10
CA THR A 161 -13.90 -13.25 -1.84
C THR A 161 -12.83 -14.33 -2.05
N VAL A 162 -13.17 -15.61 -1.82
CA VAL A 162 -12.33 -16.76 -2.22
C VAL A 162 -12.06 -16.71 -3.72
N ARG A 163 -13.09 -16.58 -4.56
CA ARG A 163 -12.94 -16.55 -6.02
C ARG A 163 -12.04 -15.40 -6.50
N PHE A 164 -12.14 -14.20 -5.91
CA PHE A 164 -11.22 -13.10 -6.27
C PHE A 164 -9.78 -13.39 -5.90
N ALA A 165 -9.54 -13.95 -4.71
CA ALA A 165 -8.19 -14.34 -4.30
C ALA A 165 -7.63 -15.46 -5.20
N GLN A 166 -8.45 -16.43 -5.58
CA GLN A 166 -8.08 -17.51 -6.49
C GLN A 166 -7.79 -17.01 -7.91
N GLN A 167 -8.52 -16.02 -8.41
CA GLN A 167 -8.22 -15.38 -9.71
C GLN A 167 -6.83 -14.73 -9.72
N VAL A 168 -6.34 -14.24 -8.59
CA VAL A 168 -4.96 -13.71 -8.49
C VAL A 168 -3.92 -14.79 -8.76
N ALA A 169 -4.16 -16.03 -8.32
CA ALA A 169 -3.20 -17.12 -8.47
C ALA A 169 -2.77 -17.33 -9.93
N ASN A 170 -3.71 -17.16 -10.88
CA ASN A 170 -3.45 -17.29 -12.31
C ASN A 170 -2.38 -16.31 -12.83
N HIS A 171 -2.30 -15.10 -12.27
CA HIS A 171 -1.29 -14.11 -12.65
C HIS A 171 0.14 -14.53 -12.26
N TYR A 172 0.27 -15.49 -11.34
CA TYR A 172 1.55 -15.97 -10.81
C TYR A 172 1.84 -17.43 -11.16
N SER A 173 1.05 -18.01 -12.07
CA SER A 173 1.13 -19.43 -12.45
C SER A 173 0.98 -20.37 -11.25
N ILE A 174 0.18 -19.99 -10.26
CA ILE A 174 -0.19 -20.80 -9.08
C ILE A 174 -1.57 -21.41 -9.34
N SER A 175 -1.79 -22.65 -8.90
CA SER A 175 -3.10 -23.31 -9.06
C SER A 175 -4.22 -22.51 -8.37
N PRO A 176 -5.27 -22.08 -9.09
CA PRO A 176 -6.35 -21.29 -8.49
C PRO A 176 -7.28 -22.13 -7.62
N ARG A 177 -7.17 -23.47 -7.62
CA ARG A 177 -8.03 -24.36 -6.80
C ARG A 177 -7.56 -24.49 -5.35
N GLN A 178 -6.57 -23.71 -4.95
CA GLN A 178 -6.02 -23.72 -3.60
C GLN A 178 -6.77 -22.76 -2.68
N HIS A 179 -6.62 -22.98 -1.37
CA HIS A 179 -7.04 -22.02 -0.36
C HIS A 179 -6.20 -20.72 -0.49
N PRO A 180 -6.75 -19.51 -0.28
CA PRO A 180 -6.00 -18.25 -0.40
C PRO A 180 -4.69 -18.20 0.39
N THR A 181 -4.66 -18.77 1.59
CA THR A 181 -3.42 -18.92 2.39
C THR A 181 -2.36 -19.72 1.65
N LYS A 182 -2.76 -20.85 1.04
CA LYS A 182 -1.85 -21.70 0.26
C LYS A 182 -1.33 -20.97 -0.98
N ILE A 183 -2.13 -20.10 -1.60
CA ILE A 183 -1.67 -19.25 -2.71
C ILE A 183 -0.60 -18.27 -2.24
N LEU A 184 -0.81 -17.58 -1.11
CA LEU A 184 0.15 -16.59 -0.59
C LEU A 184 1.49 -17.19 -0.17
N VAL A 185 1.49 -18.42 0.36
CA VAL A 185 2.73 -19.12 0.76
C VAL A 185 3.34 -19.96 -0.37
N SER A 186 2.68 -20.03 -1.53
CA SER A 186 3.23 -20.74 -2.69
C SER A 186 4.32 -19.91 -3.36
N ILE A 187 5.31 -20.60 -3.92
CA ILE A 187 6.36 -20.00 -4.73
C ILE A 187 5.81 -19.86 -6.15
N ALA A 188 5.74 -18.63 -6.65
CA ALA A 188 5.32 -18.36 -8.02
C ALA A 188 6.36 -18.86 -9.05
N TYR A 189 5.93 -19.17 -10.26
CA TYR A 189 6.85 -19.64 -11.30
C TYR A 189 7.97 -18.62 -11.57
N GLY A 190 9.22 -19.10 -11.55
CA GLY A 190 10.40 -18.26 -11.76
C GLY A 190 10.77 -17.33 -10.59
N ARG A 191 10.14 -17.48 -9.43
CA ARG A 191 10.46 -16.70 -8.22
C ARG A 191 11.19 -17.55 -7.17
N PRO A 192 12.04 -16.93 -6.33
CA PRO A 192 12.84 -17.68 -5.36
C PRO A 192 12.13 -17.91 -4.03
N GLN A 193 10.99 -17.25 -3.78
CA GLN A 193 10.34 -17.24 -2.46
C GLN A 193 8.81 -17.20 -2.58
N PRO A 194 8.09 -17.44 -1.47
CA PRO A 194 6.64 -17.28 -1.39
C PRO A 194 6.13 -15.92 -1.89
N LEU A 195 4.96 -15.95 -2.54
CA LEU A 195 4.34 -14.79 -3.17
C LEU A 195 4.17 -13.58 -2.22
N ILE A 196 3.78 -13.83 -0.97
CA ILE A 196 3.61 -12.75 0.02
C ILE A 196 4.94 -12.06 0.37
N LEU A 197 6.06 -12.78 0.36
CA LEU A 197 7.38 -12.22 0.62
C LEU A 197 7.84 -11.36 -0.55
N ASP A 198 7.64 -11.83 -1.78
CA ASP A 198 7.90 -11.05 -2.99
C ASP A 198 7.17 -9.71 -2.97
N TRP A 199 5.88 -9.72 -2.62
CA TRP A 199 5.10 -8.48 -2.55
C TRP A 199 5.58 -7.52 -1.45
N ILE A 200 5.96 -8.04 -0.28
CA ILE A 200 6.51 -7.20 0.80
C ILE A 200 7.82 -6.55 0.35
N ASP A 201 8.69 -7.31 -0.33
CA ASP A 201 9.98 -6.83 -0.83
C ASP A 201 9.77 -5.79 -1.95
N GLU A 202 8.85 -6.03 -2.90
CA GLU A 202 8.46 -5.09 -3.95
C GLU A 202 7.95 -3.76 -3.38
N VAL A 203 7.02 -3.80 -2.43
CA VAL A 203 6.48 -2.58 -1.79
C VAL A 203 7.55 -1.87 -0.97
N THR A 204 8.43 -2.61 -0.30
CA THR A 204 9.56 -2.05 0.43
C THR A 204 10.49 -1.26 -0.49
N ASN A 205 10.78 -1.78 -1.68
CA ASN A 205 11.58 -1.07 -2.69
C ASN A 205 10.89 0.22 -3.16
N VAL A 206 9.59 0.19 -3.45
CA VAL A 206 8.83 1.38 -3.84
C VAL A 206 8.86 2.46 -2.74
N ILE A 207 8.71 2.07 -1.48
CA ILE A 207 8.82 2.98 -0.34
C ILE A 207 10.22 3.59 -0.26
N GLY A 208 11.25 2.81 -0.55
CA GLY A 208 12.64 3.26 -0.64
C GLY A 208 12.85 4.35 -1.70
N PHE A 209 12.18 4.24 -2.85
CA PHE A 209 12.23 5.26 -3.91
C PHE A 209 11.45 6.53 -3.56
N LEU A 210 10.39 6.44 -2.76
CA LEU A 210 9.56 7.59 -2.37
C LEU A 210 10.23 8.50 -1.31
N CYS A 211 11.11 7.95 -0.45
CA CYS A 211 11.65 8.63 0.74
C CYS A 211 13.19 8.71 0.79
#